data_AF-A0A5B8VC23-F1
#
_entry.id   AF-A0A5B8VC23-F1
#
_cell.length_a   1.000
_cell.length_b   1.000
_cell.length_c   1.000
_cell.angle_alpha   90.00
_cell.angle_beta   90.00
_cell.angle_gamma   90.00
#
_symmetry.space_group_name_H-M   'P 1'
#
loop_
_entity.id
_entity.type
_entity.pdbx_description
1 polymer ?
#
loop_
_entity_poly.entity_id
_entity_poly.type
_entity_poly.pdbx_seq_one_letter_code
_entity_poly.pdbx_strand_id
1 'polypeptide(L)' 'MAKKIKLPADVNKKAKSIVDLATSEEEIVSDGKNPAAVALGRLGGLKGGAARAKALTSKKRSEIAKKAAKARWKKKD' A
#
# COMPACT_ATOMS: atom_id res chain seq x y z
N MET A 1 -1.05 -13.24 -9.82
CA MET A 1 -0.87 -12.26 -8.73
C MET A 1 -0.77 -13.06 -7.45
N ALA A 2 0.33 -12.96 -6.70
CA ALA A 2 0.41 -13.68 -5.42
C ALA A 2 -0.73 -13.20 -4.50
N LYS A 3 -1.41 -14.15 -3.88
CA LYS A 3 -2.56 -13.89 -3.02
C LYS A 3 -2.04 -13.38 -1.68
N LYS A 4 -1.95 -12.05 -1.54
CA LYS A 4 -1.58 -11.44 -0.26
C LYS A 4 -2.54 -11.90 0.84
N ILE A 5 -2.04 -12.67 1.80
CA ILE A 5 -2.81 -13.17 2.93
C ILE A 5 -3.23 -11.96 3.77
N LYS A 6 -4.53 -11.73 3.88
CA LYS A 6 -5.07 -10.60 4.64
C LYS A 6 -5.26 -11.04 6.09
N LEU A 7 -4.40 -10.53 6.97
CA LEU A 7 -4.44 -10.86 8.39
C LEU A 7 -5.75 -10.35 9.03
N PRO A 8 -6.35 -11.14 9.94
CA PRO A 8 -7.57 -10.73 10.65
C PRO A 8 -7.30 -9.52 11.56
N ALA A 9 -8.34 -8.74 11.82
CA ALA A 9 -8.24 -7.55 12.68
C ALA A 9 -8.07 -7.91 14.16
N ASP A 10 -8.76 -8.96 14.61
CA ASP A 10 -8.68 -9.51 15.97
C ASP A 10 -7.26 -9.98 16.32
N VAL A 11 -6.83 -9.67 17.53
CA VAL A 11 -5.45 -9.90 17.98
C VAL A 11 -5.12 -11.38 18.10
N ASN A 12 -6.02 -12.18 18.67
CA ASN A 12 -5.79 -13.61 18.89
C ASN A 12 -5.77 -14.37 17.56
N LYS A 13 -6.73 -14.07 16.68
CA LYS A 13 -6.75 -14.64 15.31
C LYS A 13 -5.50 -14.24 14.53
N LYS A 14 -5.01 -13.01 14.72
CA LYS A 14 -3.79 -12.52 14.06
C LYS A 14 -2.56 -13.26 14.58
N ALA A 15 -2.41 -13.40 15.89
CA ALA A 15 -1.32 -14.14 16.50
C ALA A 15 -1.26 -15.58 15.95
N LYS A 16 -2.40 -16.28 15.91
CA LYS A 16 -2.50 -17.62 15.31
C LYS A 16 -2.05 -17.62 13.85
N SER A 17 -2.57 -16.70 13.03
CA SER A 17 -2.21 -16.65 11.61
C SER A 17 -0.74 -16.34 11.35
N ILE A 18 -0.06 -15.62 12.26
CA ILE A 18 1.38 -15.36 12.16
C ILE A 18 2.17 -16.63 12.49
N VAL A 19 1.77 -17.37 13.52
CA VAL A 19 2.37 -18.66 13.86
C VAL A 19 2.21 -19.62 12.70
N ASP A 20 0.99 -19.79 12.18
CA ASP A 20 0.70 -20.66 11.05
C ASP A 20 1.56 -20.31 9.82
N LEU A 21 1.73 -19.01 9.52
CA LEU A 21 2.58 -18.53 8.42
C LEU A 21 4.07 -18.79 8.64
N ALA A 22 4.55 -18.68 9.88
CA ALA A 22 5.96 -18.85 10.21
C ALA A 22 6.38 -20.31 10.30
N THR A 23 5.44 -21.21 10.65
CA THR A 23 5.68 -22.65 10.74
C THR A 23 5.33 -23.40 9.47
N SER A 24 4.57 -22.79 8.56
CA SER A 24 4.29 -23.37 7.25
C SER A 24 5.57 -23.40 6.41
N GLU A 25 5.86 -24.54 5.79
CA GLU A 25 6.94 -24.68 4.80
C GLU A 25 6.59 -24.07 3.43
N GLU A 26 5.39 -23.49 3.30
CA GLU A 26 4.97 -22.80 2.09
C GLU A 26 5.86 -21.57 1.82
N GLU A 27 6.56 -21.58 0.68
CA GLU A 27 7.31 -20.41 0.23
C GLU A 27 6.37 -19.21 0.09
N ILE A 28 6.77 -18.07 0.70
CA ILE A 28 6.07 -16.80 0.53
C ILE A 28 6.21 -16.40 -0.94
N VAL A 29 5.20 -16.77 -1.74
CA VAL A 29 5.20 -16.55 -3.17
C VAL A 29 5.34 -15.05 -3.42
N SER A 30 6.46 -14.64 -4.01
CA SER A 30 6.63 -13.26 -4.49
C SER A 30 5.46 -12.91 -5.42
N ASP A 31 5.06 -11.64 -5.49
CA ASP A 31 3.91 -11.14 -6.28
C ASP A 31 3.88 -11.57 -7.77
N GLY A 32 4.89 -12.29 -8.26
CA GLY A 32 5.15 -12.62 -9.66
C GLY A 32 5.74 -11.43 -10.42
N LYS A 33 6.15 -10.37 -9.70
CA LYS A 33 6.71 -9.16 -10.28
C LYS A 33 8.21 -9.32 -10.43
N ASN A 34 8.75 -8.89 -11.56
CA ASN A 34 10.20 -8.81 -11.76
C ASN A 34 10.82 -7.90 -10.68
N PRO A 35 11.75 -8.41 -9.83
CA PRO A 35 12.35 -7.66 -8.73
C PRO A 35 13.03 -6.35 -9.19
N ALA A 36 13.70 -6.37 -10.36
CA ALA A 36 14.35 -5.20 -10.92
C ALA A 36 13.33 -4.12 -11.29
N ALA A 37 12.18 -4.49 -11.85
CA ALA A 37 11.11 -3.55 -12.19
C ALA A 37 10.50 -2.90 -10.93
N VAL A 38 10.35 -3.65 -9.85
CA VAL A 38 9.87 -3.12 -8.55
C VAL A 38 10.86 -2.10 -7.99
N ALA A 39 12.16 -2.43 -8.01
CA ALA A 39 13.22 -1.54 -7.54
C ALA A 39 13.26 -0.23 -8.35
N LEU A 40 13.17 -0.32 -9.69
CA LEU A 40 13.13 0.84 -10.57
C LEU A 40 11.89 1.70 -10.34
N GLY A 41 10.71 1.09 -10.21
CA GLY A 41 9.47 1.80 -9.90
C GLY A 41 9.54 2.57 -8.58
N ARG A 42 10.16 1.96 -7.55
CA ARG A 42 10.41 2.63 -6.26
C ARG A 42 11.31 3.85 -6.42
N LEU A 43 12.42 3.71 -7.15
CA LEU A 43 13.36 4.80 -7.40
C LEU A 43 12.68 5.97 -8.12
N GLY A 44 11.91 5.67 -9.18
CA GLY A 44 11.13 6.66 -9.90
C GLY A 44 10.08 7.36 -9.04
N GLY A 45 9.37 6.60 -8.19
CA GLY A 45 8.37 7.12 -7.27
C GLY A 45 8.95 8.08 -6.21
N LEU A 46 10.12 7.76 -5.65
CA LEU A 46 10.82 8.62 -4.68
C LEU A 46 11.18 9.97 -5.30
N LYS A 47 11.69 9.97 -6.54
CA LYS A 47 12.02 11.21 -7.26
C LYS A 47 10.77 11.98 -7.72
N GLY A 48 9.84 11.28 -8.36
CA GLY A 48 8.63 11.88 -8.95
C GLY A 48 7.67 12.44 -7.91
N GLY A 49 7.50 11.75 -6.78
CA GLY A 49 6.64 12.20 -5.68
C GLY A 49 7.11 13.54 -5.09
N ALA A 50 8.40 13.66 -4.79
CA ALA A 50 8.98 14.90 -4.30
C ALA A 50 8.90 16.04 -5.34
N ALA A 51 9.20 15.76 -6.61
CA ALA A 51 9.07 16.73 -7.70
C ALA A 51 7.63 17.24 -7.84
N ARG A 52 6.65 16.35 -7.83
CA ARG A 52 5.22 16.70 -7.88
C ARG A 52 4.80 17.55 -6.68
N ALA A 53 5.26 17.20 -5.47
CA ALA A 53 4.94 17.97 -4.27
C ALA A 53 5.45 19.41 -4.34
N LYS A 54 6.67 19.61 -4.86
CA LYS A 54 7.28 20.95 -5.06
C LYS A 54 6.56 21.75 -6.15
N ALA A 55 6.08 21.11 -7.21
CA ALA A 55 5.38 21.78 -8.31
C ALA A 55 3.94 22.24 -7.95
N LEU A 56 3.36 21.75 -6.86
CA LEU A 56 1.99 22.09 -6.48
C LEU A 56 1.91 23.38 -5.64
N THR A 57 1.04 24.29 -6.05
CA THR A 57 0.70 25.49 -5.27
C THR A 57 -0.12 25.14 -4.02
N SER A 58 -0.16 26.05 -3.05
CA SER A 58 -0.98 25.90 -1.83
C SER A 58 -2.46 25.64 -2.14
N LYS A 59 -3.02 26.38 -3.11
CA LYS A 59 -4.41 26.20 -3.57
C LYS A 59 -4.66 24.79 -4.11
N LYS A 60 -3.81 24.32 -5.04
CA LYS A 60 -3.93 22.97 -5.61
C LYS A 60 -3.79 21.88 -4.54
N ARG A 61 -2.88 22.06 -3.58
CA ARG A 61 -2.74 21.13 -2.44
C ARG A 61 -4.02 21.06 -1.59
N SER A 62 -4.65 22.21 -1.31
CA SER A 62 -5.91 22.26 -0.55
C SER A 62 -7.06 21.60 -1.31
N GLU A 63 -7.17 21.82 -2.61
CA GLU A 63 -8.19 21.18 -3.46
C GLU A 63 -8.05 19.65 -3.46
N ILE A 64 -6.82 19.15 -3.61
CA ILE A 64 -6.52 17.71 -3.54
C ILE A 64 -6.92 17.14 -2.16
N ALA A 65 -6.58 17.84 -1.07
CA ALA A 65 -6.91 17.41 0.28
C ALA A 65 -8.43 17.35 0.52
N LYS A 66 -9.17 18.37 0.08
CA LYS A 66 -10.64 18.39 0.15
C LYS A 66 -11.26 17.24 -0.63
N LYS A 67 -10.77 16.95 -1.84
CA LYS A 67 -11.23 15.82 -2.66
C LYS A 67 -10.95 14.48 -1.97
N ALA A 68 -9.77 14.31 -1.39
CA ALA A 68 -9.40 13.10 -0.64
C ALA A 68 -10.29 12.90 0.60
N ALA A 69 -10.54 13.96 1.37
CA ALA A 69 -11.44 13.92 2.52
C ALA A 69 -12.86 13.51 2.12
N LYS A 70 -13.42 14.13 1.07
CA LYS A 70 -14.74 13.76 0.54
C LYS A 70 -14.78 12.28 0.14
N ALA A 71 -13.77 11.78 -0.56
CA ALA A 71 -13.71 10.37 -0.96
C ALA A 71 -13.62 9.40 0.22
N ARG A 72 -12.86 9.74 1.26
CA ARG A 72 -12.69 8.91 2.47
C ARG A 72 -13.96 8.86 3.32
N TRP A 73 -14.66 9.98 3.45
CA TRP A 73 -15.81 10.13 4.35
C TRP A 73 -17.17 10.02 3.65
N LYS A 74 -17.19 9.85 2.32
CA LYS A 74 -18.44 9.57 1.62
C LYS A 74 -19.00 8.26 2.18
N LYS A 75 -20.16 8.33 2.86
CA LYS A 75 -20.92 7.13 3.21
C LYS A 75 -21.21 6.38 1.91
N LYS A 76 -20.83 5.10 1.89
CA LYS A 76 -21.46 4.15 0.97
C LYS A 76 -22.81 3.86 1.58
N ASP A 77 -23.85 4.42 0.98
CA ASP A 77 -25.16 3.79 1.04
C ASP A 77 -25.10 2.45 0.29
#